data_AF-A0A7T5EIK4-F1
#
_entry.id   AF-A0A7T5EIK4-F1
#
_cell.length_a   1.000
_cell.length_b   1.000
_cell.length_c   1.000
_cell.angle_alpha   90.00
_cell.angle_beta   90.00
_cell.angle_gamma   90.00
#
_symmetry.space_group_name_H-M   'P 1'
#
loop_
_entity.id
_entity.type
_entity.pdbx_description
1 polymer ?
#
loop_
_entity_poly.entity_id
_entity_poly.type
_entity_poly.pdbx_seq_one_letter_code
_entity_poly.pdbx_strand_id
1 'polypeptide(L)' 'MELIGYCKSCNKELYCQNGFFVGVIHDDQTISCTSCSEKAAADAHTQENGGKPRTS' A
#
# COMPACT_ATOMS: atom_id res chain seq x y z
N MET A 1 -6.64 -17.28 5.50
CA MET A 1 -6.08 -16.15 4.73
C MET A 1 -5.71 -16.68 3.37
N GLU A 2 -6.12 -16.00 2.31
CA GLU A 2 -5.90 -16.42 0.92
C GLU A 2 -4.97 -15.40 0.25
N LEU A 3 -3.89 -15.86 -0.37
CA LEU A 3 -2.95 -15.00 -1.10
C LEU A 3 -3.58 -14.61 -2.44
N ILE A 4 -3.66 -13.32 -2.71
CA ILE A 4 -4.30 -12.76 -3.91
C ILE A 4 -3.28 -12.14 -4.87
N GLY A 5 -2.08 -11.83 -4.37
CA GLY A 5 -0.97 -11.41 -5.21
C GLY A 5 0.06 -10.62 -4.43
N TYR A 6 0.81 -9.80 -5.16
CA TYR A 6 1.91 -9.01 -4.63
C TYR A 6 1.67 -7.52 -4.92
N CYS A 7 1.99 -6.69 -3.94
CA CYS A 7 1.98 -5.24 -4.12
C CYS A 7 2.97 -4.83 -5.23
N LYS A 8 2.51 -4.12 -6.25
CA LYS A 8 3.36 -3.62 -7.35
C LYS A 8 4.53 -2.75 -6.88
N SER A 9 4.37 -2.04 -5.77
CA SER A 9 5.36 -1.05 -5.30
C SER A 9 6.43 -1.63 -4.36
N CYS A 10 6.09 -2.62 -3.55
CA CYS A 10 7.00 -3.15 -2.52
C CYS A 10 7.13 -4.68 -2.52
N ASN A 11 6.48 -5.35 -3.47
CA ASN A 11 6.43 -6.81 -3.63
C ASN A 11 5.97 -7.57 -2.38
N LYS A 12 5.28 -6.90 -1.45
CA LYS A 12 4.71 -7.56 -0.28
C LYS A 12 3.51 -8.42 -0.69
N GLU A 13 3.43 -9.60 -0.11
CA GLU A 13 2.27 -10.49 -0.23
C GLU A 13 1.00 -9.80 0.27
N LEU A 14 -0.07 -9.90 -0.51
CA LEU A 14 -1.38 -9.35 -0.20
C LEU A 14 -2.37 -10.49 -0.02
N TYR A 15 -3.08 -10.48 1.11
CA TYR A 15 -4.01 -11.53 1.49
C TYR A 15 -5.42 -11.00 1.67
N CYS A 16 -6.40 -11.87 1.42
CA CYS A 16 -7.79 -11.65 1.80
C CYS A 16 -7.94 -11.86 3.31
N GLN A 17 -8.42 -10.83 4.00
CA GLN A 17 -8.75 -10.88 5.43
C GLN A 17 -10.26 -10.98 5.56
N ASN A 18 -10.75 -12.09 6.13
CA ASN A 18 -12.19 -12.35 6.33
C ASN A 18 -13.03 -12.28 5.03
N GLY A 19 -12.45 -12.64 3.88
CA GLY A 19 -13.12 -12.56 2.58
C GLY A 19 -13.09 -11.17 1.94
N PHE A 20 -12.38 -10.21 2.53
CA PHE A 20 -12.20 -8.86 2.00
C PHE A 20 -10.73 -8.62 1.64
N PHE A 21 -10.51 -8.06 0.46
CA PHE A 21 -9.17 -7.62 0.04
C PHE A 21 -8.79 -6.33 0.77
N VAL A 22 -7.65 -6.36 1.48
CA VAL A 22 -7.12 -5.20 2.20
C VAL A 22 -6.01 -4.55 1.36
N GLY A 23 -6.41 -3.74 0.38
CA GLY A 23 -5.51 -3.04 -0.53
C GLY A 23 -6.27 -2.17 -1.52
N VAL A 24 -5.56 -1.65 -2.51
CA VAL A 24 -6.12 -0.81 -3.58
C VAL A 24 -5.87 -1.48 -4.92
N ILE A 25 -6.93 -1.60 -5.73
CA ILE A 25 -6.87 -2.09 -7.11
C ILE A 25 -6.85 -0.87 -8.02
N HIS A 26 -5.81 -0.76 -8.85
CA HIS A 26 -5.67 0.33 -9.83
C HIS A 26 -6.35 -0.03 -11.15
N ASP A 27 -6.61 0.97 -11.97
CA ASP A 27 -7.24 0.82 -13.29
C ASP A 27 -6.43 -0.08 -14.24
N ASP A 28 -5.09 -0.12 -14.09
CA ASP A 28 -4.20 -1.01 -14.83
C ASP A 28 -4.22 -2.47 -14.34
N GLN A 29 -5.23 -2.87 -13.56
CA GLN A 29 -5.39 -4.19 -12.96
C GLN A 29 -4.25 -4.58 -12.01
N THR A 30 -3.45 -3.61 -11.55
CA THR A 30 -2.41 -3.85 -10.55
C THR A 30 -2.92 -3.59 -9.15
N ILE A 31 -2.35 -4.31 -8.18
CA ILE A 31 -2.73 -4.19 -6.77
C ILE A 31 -1.61 -3.54 -5.97
N SER A 32 -2.00 -2.68 -5.04
CA SER A 32 -1.10 -2.03 -4.09
C SER A 32 -1.57 -2.24 -2.66
N CYS A 33 -0.63 -2.42 -1.75
CA CYS A 33 -0.96 -2.45 -0.32
C CYS A 33 -1.39 -1.04 0.14
N THR A 34 -2.19 -1.01 1.22
CA THR A 34 -2.66 0.24 1.83
C THR A 34 -1.50 1.20 2.12
N SER A 35 -0.41 0.71 2.72
CA SER A 35 0.75 1.55 3.02
C SER A 35 1.40 2.21 1.80
N CYS A 36 1.44 1.54 0.65
CA CYS A 36 1.97 2.13 -0.59
C CYS A 36 0.98 3.11 -1.19
N SER A 37 -0.32 2.80 -1.12
CA SER A 37 -1.37 3.71 -1.58
C SER A 37 -1.45 4.98 -0.74
N GLU A 38 -1.31 4.87 0.59
CA GLU A 38 -1.29 6.00 1.52
C GLU A 38 -0.08 6.91 1.27
N LYS A 39 1.09 6.32 0.98
CA LYS A 39 2.28 7.10 0.59
C LYS A 39 2.06 7.86 -0.72
N ALA A 40 1.42 7.24 -1.71
CA ALA A 40 1.12 7.90 -2.98
C ALA A 40 0.08 9.03 -2.83
N ALA A 41 -0.92 8.86 -1.95
CA ALA A 41 -1.90 9.89 -1.64
C ALA A 41 -1.31 11.05 -0.81
N ALA A 42 -0.40 10.75 0.11
CA ALA A 42 0.27 11.76 0.94
C ALA A 42 1.19 12.69 0.15
N ASP A 43 1.74 12.24 -0.98
CA ASP A 43 2.55 13.08 -1.88
C ASP A 43 1.71 14.15 -2.62
N ALA A 44 0.39 13.95 -2.71
CA ALA A 44 -0.54 14.90 -3.33
C ALA A 44 -1.12 15.94 -2.37
N HIS A 45 -0.80 15.87 -1.07
CA HIS A 45 -1.17 16.88 -0.08
C HIS A 45 0.07 17.30 0.72
N THR A 46 0.78 18.32 0.21
CA THR A 46 1.63 19.12 1.09
C THR A 46 0.75 19.69 2.19
N GLN A 47 0.94 19.22 3.43
CA GLN A 47 1.17 20.04 4.64
C GLN A 47 1.86 19.18 5.72
N GLU A 48 3.19 19.33 5.73
CA GLU A 48 4.10 19.49 6.88
C GLU A 48 3.96 18.67 8.19
N ASN A 49 5.09 17.99 8.49
CA ASN A 49 5.58 17.45 9.76
C ASN A 49 5.31 15.96 10.05
N GLY A 50 6.39 15.17 9.96
CA GLY A 50 6.42 13.84 10.57
C GLY A 50 7.37 12.82 9.95
N GLY A 51 8.11 13.16 8.91
CA GLY A 51 9.20 12.32 8.44
C GLY A 51 10.45 12.48 9.32
N LYS A 52 10.77 11.49 10.15
CA LYS A 52 12.18 11.13 10.28
C LYS A 52 12.39 9.62 10.22
N PRO A 53 13.01 9.12 9.16
CA PRO A 53 13.59 7.79 9.16
C PRO A 53 15.05 7.84 9.66
N ARG A 54 15.50 6.65 10.10
CA ARG A 54 16.89 6.16 10.22
C ARG A 54 17.59 6.45 11.56
N THR A 55 17.76 5.39 12.37
CA THR A 55 18.98 4.56 12.56
C THR A 55 19.93 5.13 13.61
N SER A 56 20.07 4.43 14.74
CA SER A 56 21.36 4.15 15.40
C SER A 56 21.18 3.06 16.46
#